data_AF-A0A356W5Q8-F1
#
_entry.id   AF-A0A356W5Q8-F1
#
_cell.length_a   1.000
_cell.length_b   1.000
_cell.length_c   1.000
_cell.angle_alpha   90.00
_cell.angle_beta   90.00
_cell.angle_gamma   90.00
#
_symmetry.space_group_name_H-M   'P 1'
#
loop_
_entity.id
_entity.type
_entity.pdbx_description
1 polymer ?
#
loop_
_entity_poly.entity_id
_entity_poly.type
_entity_poly.pdbx_seq_one_letter_code
_entity_poly.pdbx_strand_id
1 'polypeptide(L)'
;MAETYDVVIIGGGPGGYNCAIRAGQLGLKTVCIEDRGVLGGTCLNVGCIPSKALLHASELYATAQNEFEAMGIKTGKLEIDLDKMMAQKTEAVDGLTKGIEFLFKKNKVDYIKGRGKILGKGKVEVKGLDGK
;
A
#
# COMPACT_ATOMS: atom_id res chain seq x y z
N MET A 1 7.08 17.20 21.80
CA MET A 1 7.87 16.59 22.89
C MET A 1 8.28 15.20 22.43
N ALA A 2 9.40 14.67 22.91
CA ALA A 2 9.81 13.31 22.57
C ALA A 2 8.84 12.30 23.19
N GLU A 3 8.19 11.49 22.36
CA GLU A 3 7.38 10.36 22.81
C GLU A 3 8.23 9.10 22.93
N THR A 4 7.93 8.27 23.93
CA THR A 4 8.56 6.96 24.10
C THR A 4 7.65 5.88 23.52
N TYR A 5 8.25 4.92 22.81
CA TYR A 5 7.63 3.76 22.18
C TYR A 5 8.48 2.52 22.48
N ASP A 6 7.85 1.36 22.55
CA ASP A 6 8.57 0.08 22.65
C ASP A 6 9.19 -0.29 21.31
N VAL A 7 8.48 0.01 20.21
CA VAL A 7 8.92 -0.29 18.84
C VAL A 7 8.68 0.91 17.93
N VAL A 8 9.72 1.35 17.23
CA VAL A 8 9.67 2.38 16.18
C VAL A 8 10.00 1.73 14.84
N ILE A 9 9.06 1.79 13.91
CA ILE A 9 9.23 1.29 12.53
C ILE A 9 9.38 2.48 11.60
N ILE A 10 10.45 2.48 10.78
CA ILE A 10 10.67 3.48 9.73
C ILE A 10 10.41 2.81 8.37
N GLY A 11 9.36 3.27 7.68
CA GLY A 11 8.85 2.74 6.42
C GLY A 11 7.57 1.94 6.62
N GLY A 12 6.51 2.30 5.89
CA GLY A 12 5.19 1.67 5.91
C GLY A 12 4.97 0.66 4.78
N GLY A 13 6.03 0.11 4.18
CA GLY A 13 5.96 -0.96 3.18
C GLY A 13 5.59 -2.33 3.75
N PRO A 14 5.54 -3.40 2.93
CA PRO A 14 5.14 -4.75 3.37
C PRO A 14 5.89 -5.26 4.60
N GLY A 15 7.19 -5.02 4.71
CA GLY A 15 7.93 -5.37 5.93
C GLY A 15 7.49 -4.53 7.14
N GLY A 16 7.38 -3.23 6.95
CA GLY A 16 7.10 -2.29 8.03
C GLY A 16 5.68 -2.37 8.58
N TYR A 17 4.65 -2.31 7.73
CA TYR A 17 3.27 -2.31 8.23
C TYR A 17 2.88 -3.65 8.86
N ASN A 18 3.38 -4.78 8.35
CA ASN A 18 3.15 -6.08 8.99
C ASN A 18 3.88 -6.18 10.34
N CYS A 19 5.12 -5.69 10.43
CA CYS A 19 5.85 -5.60 11.69
C CYS A 19 5.10 -4.75 12.72
N ALA A 20 4.63 -3.57 12.32
CA ALA A 20 3.89 -2.67 13.18
C ALA A 20 2.58 -3.29 13.68
N ILE A 21 1.79 -3.91 12.78
CA ILE A 21 0.57 -4.65 13.16
C ILE A 21 0.91 -5.75 14.16
N ARG A 22 1.97 -6.53 13.91
CA ARG A 22 2.35 -7.62 14.82
C ARG A 22 2.80 -7.12 16.18
N ALA A 23 3.55 -6.02 16.24
CA ALA A 23 3.95 -5.40 17.50
C ALA A 23 2.74 -4.90 18.29
N GLY A 24 1.76 -4.27 17.63
CA GLY A 24 0.48 -3.88 18.24
C GLY A 24 -0.32 -5.06 18.78
N GLN A 25 -0.37 -6.18 18.05
CA GLN A 25 -1.01 -7.43 18.52
C GLN A 25 -0.34 -8.03 19.76
N LEU A 26 0.98 -7.82 19.91
CA LEU A 26 1.74 -8.25 21.08
C LEU A 26 1.63 -7.27 22.27
N GLY A 27 0.86 -6.19 22.13
CA GLY A 27 0.61 -5.21 23.19
C GLY A 27 1.70 -4.15 23.36
N LEU A 28 2.64 -4.04 22.42
CA LEU A 28 3.74 -3.07 22.46
C LEU A 28 3.25 -1.69 21.98
N LYS A 29 3.62 -0.62 22.70
CA LYS A 29 3.37 0.75 22.23
C LYS A 29 4.22 0.98 20.98
N THR A 30 3.57 1.04 19.83
CA THR A 30 4.21 0.96 18.52
C THR A 30 3.90 2.19 17.67
N VAL A 31 4.91 2.72 16.99
CA VAL A 31 4.75 3.75 15.95
C VAL A 31 5.37 3.32 14.63
N CYS A 32 4.68 3.62 13.53
CA CYS A 32 5.18 3.48 12.17
C CYS A 32 5.26 4.85 11.51
N ILE A 33 6.43 5.16 10.94
CA ILE A 33 6.75 6.43 10.27
C ILE A 33 6.85 6.17 8.77
N GLU A 34 6.09 6.89 7.94
CA GLU A 34 6.11 6.74 6.47
C GLU A 34 6.07 8.10 5.77
N ASP A 35 6.98 8.31 4.81
CA ASP A 35 7.20 9.60 4.16
C ASP A 35 6.50 9.75 2.79
N ARG A 36 5.89 8.68 2.27
CA ARG A 36 5.03 8.72 1.07
C ARG A 36 3.68 9.40 1.31
N GLY A 37 3.25 9.53 2.56
CA GLY A 37 1.93 10.08 2.94
C GLY A 37 0.77 9.08 2.89
N VAL A 38 1.01 7.88 2.35
CA VAL A 38 0.11 6.71 2.34
C VAL A 38 0.90 5.44 2.67
N LEU A 39 0.27 4.47 3.32
CA LEU A 39 0.89 3.20 3.74
C LEU A 39 0.99 2.20 2.58
N GLY A 40 1.70 1.09 2.80
CA GLY A 40 1.85 -0.02 1.85
C GLY A 40 3.12 0.03 0.98
N GLY A 41 3.87 1.13 1.04
CA GLY A 41 5.18 1.30 0.39
C GLY A 41 5.17 0.99 -1.10
N THR A 42 6.30 0.52 -1.63
CA THR A 42 6.48 0.24 -3.07
C THR A 42 5.48 -0.79 -3.59
N CYS A 43 5.33 -1.92 -2.90
CA CYS A 43 4.55 -3.04 -3.41
C CYS A 43 3.08 -2.68 -3.61
N LEU A 44 2.48 -1.93 -2.69
CA LEU A 44 1.10 -1.50 -2.82
C LEU A 44 0.95 -0.29 -3.76
N ASN A 45 1.76 0.75 -3.60
CA ASN A 45 1.48 2.02 -4.27
C ASN A 45 1.97 2.08 -5.73
N VAL A 46 3.13 1.48 -6.02
CA VAL A 46 3.84 1.68 -7.31
C VAL A 46 4.53 0.41 -7.81
N GLY A 47 4.09 -0.77 -7.37
CA GLY A 47 4.76 -2.04 -7.65
C GLY A 47 3.80 -3.18 -7.90
N CYS A 48 3.77 -4.13 -6.97
CA CYS A 48 3.01 -5.37 -7.08
C CYS A 48 1.54 -5.14 -7.44
N ILE A 49 0.80 -4.38 -6.63
CA ILE A 49 -0.64 -4.21 -6.80
C ILE A 49 -0.99 -3.53 -8.13
N PRO A 50 -0.43 -2.34 -8.47
CA PRO A 50 -0.76 -1.71 -9.74
C PRO A 50 -0.34 -2.56 -10.94
N SER A 51 0.82 -3.24 -10.89
CA SER A 51 1.23 -4.13 -11.99
C SER A 51 0.28 -5.31 -12.17
N LYS A 52 -0.19 -5.94 -11.08
CA LYS A 52 -1.07 -7.11 -11.16
C LYS A 52 -2.49 -6.73 -11.58
N ALA A 53 -2.98 -5.54 -11.20
CA ALA A 53 -4.25 -5.03 -11.70
C ALA A 53 -4.22 -4.86 -13.23
N LEU A 54 -3.15 -4.23 -13.75
CA LEU A 54 -3.01 -4.02 -15.20
C LEU A 54 -2.76 -5.32 -15.96
N LEU A 55 -1.91 -6.21 -15.44
CA LEU A 55 -1.67 -7.53 -16.05
C LEU A 55 -2.96 -8.34 -16.15
N HIS A 56 -3.79 -8.33 -15.11
CA HIS A 56 -5.07 -9.04 -15.14
C HIS A 56 -6.02 -8.48 -16.20
N ALA A 57 -6.16 -7.15 -16.28
CA ALA A 57 -7.01 -6.51 -17.28
C ALA A 57 -6.51 -6.78 -18.71
N SER A 58 -5.20 -6.70 -18.94
CA SER A 58 -4.61 -6.98 -20.27
C SER A 58 -4.74 -8.45 -20.66
N GLU A 59 -4.60 -9.37 -19.70
CA GLU A 59 -4.75 -10.81 -19.94
C GLU A 59 -6.20 -11.14 -20.36
N LEU A 60 -7.19 -10.56 -19.67
CA LEU A 60 -8.60 -10.75 -20.04
C LEU A 60 -8.89 -10.20 -21.44
N TYR A 61 -8.34 -9.04 -21.80
CA TYR A 61 -8.45 -8.52 -23.16
C TYR A 61 -7.83 -9.47 -24.19
N ALA A 62 -6.60 -9.95 -23.92
CA ALA A 62 -5.91 -10.89 -24.80
C ALA A 62 -6.66 -12.22 -24.95
N THR A 63 -7.21 -12.74 -23.85
CA THR A 63 -8.01 -13.98 -23.86
C THR A 63 -9.28 -13.79 -24.69
N ALA A 64 -9.99 -12.67 -24.47
CA ALA A 64 -11.22 -12.34 -25.21
C ALA A 64 -10.98 -12.13 -26.70
N GLN A 65 -9.78 -11.66 -27.07
CA GLN A 65 -9.38 -11.44 -28.45
C GLN A 65 -8.96 -12.74 -29.16
N ASN A 66 -8.25 -13.65 -28.47
CA ASN A 66 -7.55 -14.76 -29.13
C ASN A 66 -8.17 -16.13 -28.88
N GLU A 67 -8.92 -16.31 -27.78
CA GLU A 67 -9.33 -17.66 -27.33
C GLU A 67 -10.84 -17.87 -27.32
N PHE A 68 -11.62 -16.81 -27.11
CA PHE A 68 -13.07 -16.92 -26.90
C PHE A 68 -13.83 -17.51 -28.09
N GLU A 69 -13.41 -17.20 -29.32
CA GLU A 69 -14.08 -17.70 -30.53
C GLU A 69 -14.01 -19.23 -30.63
N ALA A 70 -12.87 -19.83 -30.27
CA ALA A 70 -12.70 -21.28 -30.25
C ALA A 70 -13.62 -21.98 -29.23
N MET A 71 -14.07 -21.24 -28.20
CA MET A 71 -15.04 -21.70 -27.21
C MET A 71 -16.49 -21.37 -27.59
N GLY A 72 -16.73 -20.84 -28.79
CA GLY A 72 -18.06 -20.43 -29.25
C GLY A 72 -18.55 -19.09 -28.66
N ILE A 73 -17.67 -18.31 -28.02
CA ILE A 73 -18.00 -17.02 -27.42
C ILE A 73 -17.67 -15.91 -28.43
N LYS A 74 -18.69 -15.16 -28.87
CA LYS A 74 -18.53 -14.04 -29.80
C LYS A 74 -18.49 -12.71 -29.04
N THR A 75 -17.38 -11.98 -29.16
CA THR A 75 -17.14 -10.71 -28.43
C THR A 75 -17.32 -9.45 -29.29
N GLY A 76 -17.33 -9.59 -30.62
CA GLY A 76 -17.35 -8.44 -31.54
C GLY A 76 -16.01 -7.69 -31.56
N LYS A 77 -16.04 -6.38 -31.83
CA LYS A 77 -14.84 -5.54 -31.79
C LYS A 77 -14.52 -5.17 -30.34
N LEU A 78 -13.37 -5.61 -29.84
CA LEU A 78 -12.88 -5.24 -28.52
C LEU A 78 -12.11 -3.93 -28.56
N GLU A 79 -12.41 -3.02 -27.63
CA GLU A 79 -11.74 -1.73 -27.47
C GLU A 79 -11.25 -1.56 -26.03
N ILE A 80 -10.12 -0.88 -25.86
CA ILE A 80 -9.55 -0.57 -24.54
C ILE A 80 -9.90 0.87 -24.17
N ASP A 81 -10.59 1.02 -23.05
CA ASP A 81 -10.73 2.29 -22.34
C ASP A 81 -9.61 2.39 -21.30
N LEU A 82 -8.48 3.00 -21.70
CA LEU A 82 -7.28 3.07 -20.87
C LEU A 82 -7.52 3.90 -19.60
N ASP A 83 -8.30 4.96 -19.68
CA ASP A 83 -8.61 5.82 -18.54
C ASP A 83 -9.39 5.05 -17.47
N LYS A 84 -10.41 4.27 -17.86
CA LYS A 84 -11.11 3.39 -16.92
C LYS A 84 -10.21 2.29 -16.35
N MET A 85 -9.34 1.69 -17.17
CA MET A 85 -8.41 0.68 -16.68
C MET A 85 -7.44 1.26 -15.63
N MET A 86 -6.93 2.47 -15.87
CA MET A 86 -6.07 3.19 -14.92
C MET A 86 -6.82 3.65 -13.67
N ALA A 87 -8.10 4.02 -13.79
CA ALA A 87 -8.96 4.33 -12.66
C ALA A 87 -9.21 3.10 -11.78
N GLN A 88 -9.53 1.94 -12.36
CA GLN A 88 -9.72 0.67 -11.64
C GLN A 88 -8.45 0.26 -10.88
N LYS A 89 -7.27 0.37 -11.51
CA LYS A 89 -5.97 0.16 -10.84
C LYS A 89 -5.81 1.10 -9.64
N THR A 90 -6.19 2.37 -9.78
CA THR A 90 -6.08 3.37 -8.71
C THR A 90 -7.05 3.08 -7.58
N GLU A 91 -8.28 2.69 -7.88
CA GLU A 91 -9.27 2.26 -6.88
C GLU A 91 -8.78 1.06 -6.05
N ALA A 92 -8.16 0.07 -6.70
CA ALA A 92 -7.57 -1.08 -6.00
C ALA A 92 -6.46 -0.66 -5.02
N VAL A 93 -5.59 0.27 -5.42
CA VAL A 93 -4.52 0.81 -4.56
C VAL A 93 -5.14 1.59 -3.39
N ASP A 94 -6.11 2.47 -3.66
CA ASP A 94 -6.74 3.31 -2.64
C ASP A 94 -7.53 2.49 -1.61
N GLY A 95 -8.24 1.46 -2.04
CA GLY A 95 -8.97 0.55 -1.15
C GLY A 95 -8.02 -0.17 -0.19
N LEU A 96 -6.92 -0.71 -0.73
CA LEU A 96 -5.94 -1.45 0.07
C LEU A 96 -5.13 -0.55 1.00
N THR A 97 -4.77 0.68 0.59
CA THR A 97 -4.03 1.62 1.46
C THR A 97 -4.88 2.02 2.67
N LYS A 98 -6.17 2.34 2.46
CA LYS A 98 -7.16 2.58 3.53
C LYS A 98 -7.34 1.36 4.42
N GLY A 99 -7.30 0.16 3.84
CA GLY A 99 -7.32 -1.10 4.58
C GLY A 99 -6.16 -1.22 5.58
N ILE A 100 -4.95 -0.82 5.21
CA ILE A 100 -3.80 -0.81 6.12
C ILE A 100 -3.99 0.21 7.24
N GLU A 101 -4.46 1.42 6.93
CA GLU A 101 -4.74 2.43 7.97
C GLU A 101 -5.81 1.96 8.96
N PHE A 102 -6.83 1.25 8.49
CA PHE A 102 -7.81 0.60 9.36
C PHE A 102 -7.16 -0.46 10.26
N LEU A 103 -6.27 -1.30 9.71
CA LEU A 103 -5.55 -2.31 10.49
C LEU A 103 -4.62 -1.68 11.54
N PHE A 104 -3.98 -0.55 11.24
CA PHE A 104 -3.19 0.19 12.24
C PHE A 104 -4.05 0.67 13.40
N LYS A 105 -5.20 1.30 13.12
CA LYS A 105 -6.16 1.72 14.15
C LYS A 105 -6.64 0.54 14.99
N LYS A 106 -7.00 -0.58 14.36
CA LYS A 106 -7.44 -1.80 15.04
C LYS A 106 -6.37 -2.37 15.99
N ASN A 107 -5.09 -2.27 15.62
CA ASN A 107 -3.97 -2.80 16.40
C ASN A 107 -3.25 -1.72 17.23
N LYS A 108 -3.85 -0.53 17.40
CA LYS A 108 -3.32 0.59 18.22
C LYS A 108 -1.89 0.98 17.82
N VAL A 109 -1.60 0.95 16.52
CA VAL A 109 -0.33 1.42 15.95
C VAL A 109 -0.47 2.90 15.62
N ASP A 110 0.42 3.71 16.18
CA ASP A 110 0.51 5.12 15.82
C ASP A 110 1.10 5.27 14.42
N TYR A 111 0.53 6.17 13.63
CA TYR A 111 0.99 6.44 12.28
C TYR A 111 1.44 7.90 12.18
N ILE A 112 2.74 8.11 11.93
CA ILE A 112 3.29 9.43 11.66
C ILE A 112 3.62 9.54 10.17
N LYS A 113 3.04 10.55 9.52
CA LYS A 113 3.36 10.93 8.14
C LYS A 113 4.58 11.84 8.15
N GLY A 114 5.74 11.28 7.80
CA GLY A 114 7.00 12.01 7.86
C GLY A 114 8.20 11.12 7.59
N ARG A 115 9.38 11.74 7.54
CA ARG A 115 10.65 11.06 7.33
C ARG A 115 11.33 10.79 8.66
N GLY A 116 11.50 9.52 8.97
CA GLY A 116 12.26 9.06 10.14
C GLY A 116 13.77 9.02 9.87
N LYS A 117 14.57 9.44 10.83
CA LYS A 117 16.04 9.38 10.81
C LYS A 117 16.56 8.87 12.15
N ILE A 118 17.38 7.81 12.13
CA ILE A 118 18.01 7.28 13.33
C ILE A 118 19.13 8.24 13.74
N LEU A 119 19.03 8.82 14.94
CA LEU A 119 20.06 9.70 15.50
C LEU A 119 21.08 8.95 16.37
N GLY A 120 20.75 7.74 16.80
CA GLY A 120 21.57 6.91 17.66
C GLY A 120 20.72 5.87 18.40
N LYS A 121 21.32 5.20 19.39
CA LYS A 121 20.65 4.16 20.16
C LYS A 121 19.35 4.69 20.80
N GLY A 122 18.22 4.11 20.42
CA GLY A 122 16.89 4.43 20.96
C GLY A 122 16.36 5.82 20.60
N LYS A 123 16.98 6.54 19.64
CA LYS A 123 16.56 7.90 19.25
C LYS A 123 16.28 7.98 17.76
N VAL A 124 15.06 8.38 17.43
CA VAL A 124 14.61 8.63 16.06
C VAL A 124 14.06 10.05 15.99
N GLU A 125 14.60 10.82 15.05
CA GLU A 125 14.03 12.10 14.63
C GLU A 125 12.97 11.85 13.56
N VAL A 126 11.87 12.58 13.62
CA VAL A 126 10.84 12.55 12.59
C VAL A 126 10.64 13.96 12.08
N LYS A 127 10.77 14.14 10.77
CA LYS A 127 10.36 15.37 10.07
C LYS A 127 9.01 15.12 9.40
N GLY A 128 7.96 15.72 9.93
CA GLY A 128 6.61 15.65 9.39
C GLY A 128 6.52 16.16 7.95
N LEU A 129 5.53 15.68 7.20
CA LEU A 129 5.29 16.15 5.83
C LEU A 129 4.88 17.63 5.77
N ASP A 130 4.38 18.19 6.87
CA ASP A 130 4.11 19.61 7.06
C ASP A 130 5.37 20.44 7.39
N GLY A 131 6.54 19.80 7.44
CA GLY A 131 7.82 20.44 7.72
C GLY A 131 8.12 20.65 9.20
N LYS A 132 7.27 20.15 10.10
CA LYS A 132 7.45 20.22 11.56
C LYS A 132 8.13 19.00 12.15
#